data_AF-A0A938YN79-F1
#
_entry.id   AF-A0A938YN79-F1
#
_cell.length_a   1.000
_cell.length_b   1.000
_cell.length_c   1.000
_cell.angle_alpha   90.00
_cell.angle_beta   90.00
_cell.angle_gamma   90.00
#
_symmetry.space_group_name_H-M   'P 1'
#
loop_
_entity.id
_entity.type
_entity.pdbx_description
1 polymer ?
#
loop_
_entity_poly.entity_id
_entity_poly.type
_entity_poly.pdbx_seq_one_letter_code
_entity_poly.pdbx_strand_id
1 'polypeptide(L)'
;MTTGTQLYQKCFKREKQDSIGELVLEQKMNPDLAEVCGIHAGDGYLRNDGRRRELDISGGFEEKDYYDNHIVPLFERVFNIKIKPRFFSHRNTYGFVIRDKSAIEFMHSLGFPYGKKTLTVSVPEQVLQSRDLDIIYRFIRGMFDTDGSLSFRKRGGSGYSKSYLKRHTYPIISLGVCSKNLWEGTCRLLMKTGFQFTVSYQQPNDNNHQKYKIELRGDANVINWINLIDFKNPIKFNRFLIWKKFGFMPPELTYKQQNKILGGGINPNAYYPDKLSDKENIIPTLVKKRLKVIQNLESFIPKD
;
A
#
# COMPACT_ATOMS: atom_id res chain seq x y z
N MET A 1 70.64 9.12 -7.45
CA MET A 1 70.42 8.08 -6.42
C MET A 1 69.58 8.72 -5.32
N THR A 2 68.40 8.31 -4.86
CA THR A 2 67.44 7.22 -5.15
C THR A 2 66.19 7.65 -4.33
N THR A 3 65.13 8.15 -5.00
CA THR A 3 63.74 7.62 -5.02
C THR A 3 62.97 7.39 -3.71
N GLY A 4 61.68 7.80 -3.74
CA GLY A 4 60.54 7.17 -3.04
C GLY A 4 60.34 7.62 -1.60
N THR A 5 59.14 7.92 -1.09
CA THR A 5 57.85 7.29 -1.37
C THR A 5 56.71 8.23 -0.97
N GLN A 6 55.84 8.50 -1.93
CA GLN A 6 54.52 9.10 -1.76
C GLN A 6 53.48 7.96 -1.61
N LEU A 7 52.32 8.29 -1.03
CA LEU A 7 51.02 7.63 -1.25
C LEU A 7 50.78 6.26 -0.59
N TYR A 8 50.21 6.26 0.63
CA TYR A 8 49.36 5.16 1.10
C TYR A 8 48.27 5.69 2.04
N GLN A 9 47.18 6.23 1.50
CA GLN A 9 45.91 6.39 2.28
C GLN A 9 44.64 6.65 1.44
N LYS A 10 44.64 6.37 0.13
CA LYS A 10 43.43 6.42 -0.71
C LYS A 10 43.35 5.16 -1.56
N CYS A 11 42.56 4.17 -1.12
CA CYS A 11 41.86 3.24 -2.05
C CYS A 11 40.79 2.36 -1.39
N PHE A 12 40.81 2.11 -0.08
CA PHE A 12 39.90 1.13 0.53
C PHE A 12 38.41 1.53 0.71
N LYS A 13 37.93 2.65 0.13
CA LYS A 13 36.52 3.09 0.26
C LYS A 13 35.70 3.10 -1.04
N ARG A 14 36.28 2.80 -2.21
CA ARG A 14 35.55 2.80 -3.50
C ARG A 14 35.06 1.42 -3.93
N GLU A 15 35.88 0.39 -3.77
CA GLU A 15 35.57 -0.97 -4.27
C GLU A 15 34.30 -1.60 -3.63
N LYS A 16 33.98 -1.25 -2.37
CA LYS A 16 32.80 -1.79 -1.69
C LYS A 16 31.48 -1.12 -2.09
N GLN A 17 31.54 0.10 -2.64
CA GLN A 17 30.35 0.84 -3.06
C GLN A 17 30.01 0.55 -4.53
N ASP A 18 31.02 0.33 -5.37
CA ASP A 18 30.82 -0.06 -6.77
C ASP A 18 30.23 -1.47 -6.91
N SER A 19 30.62 -2.41 -6.04
CA SER A 19 30.08 -3.79 -6.04
C SER A 19 28.61 -3.91 -5.61
N ILE A 20 28.13 -3.06 -4.68
CA ILE A 20 26.70 -3.00 -4.33
C ILE A 20 25.91 -2.44 -5.52
N GLY A 21 26.48 -1.45 -6.22
CA GLY A 21 25.83 -0.83 -7.35
C GLY A 21 25.59 -1.77 -8.52
N GLU A 22 26.56 -2.64 -8.82
CA GLU A 22 26.46 -3.67 -9.86
C GLU A 22 25.43 -4.74 -9.50
N LEU A 23 25.41 -5.20 -8.24
CA LEU A 23 24.42 -6.18 -7.74
C LEU A 23 22.98 -5.68 -7.81
N VAL A 24 22.75 -4.39 -7.53
CA VAL A 24 21.40 -3.80 -7.59
C VAL A 24 20.92 -3.65 -9.04
N LEU A 25 21.80 -3.31 -9.97
CA LEU A 25 21.43 -3.12 -11.39
C LEU A 25 21.09 -4.45 -12.10
N GLU A 26 21.65 -5.57 -11.66
CA GLU A 26 21.36 -6.90 -12.20
C GLU A 26 20.20 -7.62 -11.50
N GLN A 27 19.59 -7.00 -10.49
CA GLN A 27 18.55 -7.64 -9.69
C GLN A 27 17.29 -7.94 -10.54
N LYS A 28 16.94 -9.22 -10.62
CA LYS A 28 15.70 -9.67 -11.26
C LYS A 28 14.47 -9.28 -10.43
N MET A 29 13.33 -9.08 -11.12
CA MET A 29 12.05 -8.85 -10.46
C MET A 29 11.74 -10.01 -9.51
N ASN A 30 11.53 -9.67 -8.25
CA ASN A 30 11.15 -10.58 -7.19
C ASN A 30 10.02 -9.93 -6.36
N PRO A 31 9.37 -10.68 -5.46
CA PRO A 31 8.24 -10.14 -4.73
C PRO A 31 8.56 -8.88 -3.90
N ASP A 32 9.67 -8.85 -3.17
CA ASP A 32 10.05 -7.67 -2.35
C ASP A 32 10.28 -6.43 -3.23
N LEU A 33 10.96 -6.58 -4.37
CA LEU A 33 11.15 -5.50 -5.35
C LEU A 33 9.83 -5.07 -6.00
N ALA A 34 8.92 -6.01 -6.27
CA ALA A 34 7.60 -5.71 -6.80
C ALA A 34 6.80 -4.84 -5.81
N GLU A 35 6.89 -5.12 -4.52
CA GLU A 35 6.27 -4.29 -3.49
C GLU A 35 6.88 -2.89 -3.41
N VAL A 36 8.21 -2.79 -3.47
CA VAL A 36 8.92 -1.50 -3.60
C VAL A 36 8.42 -0.71 -4.81
N CYS A 37 8.22 -1.37 -5.96
CA CYS A 37 7.68 -0.75 -7.16
C CYS A 37 6.24 -0.24 -6.93
N GLY A 38 5.40 -1.03 -6.24
CA GLY A 38 4.03 -0.64 -5.89
C GLY A 38 4.00 0.59 -4.97
N ILE A 39 4.82 0.58 -3.91
CA ILE A 39 4.99 1.71 -2.99
C ILE A 39 5.49 2.94 -3.74
N HIS A 40 6.48 2.76 -4.63
CA HIS A 40 7.00 3.86 -5.43
C HIS A 40 5.96 4.42 -6.39
N ALA A 41 5.09 3.58 -6.97
CA ALA A 41 4.03 4.03 -7.85
C ALA A 41 3.03 4.97 -7.17
N GLY A 42 2.74 4.76 -5.88
CA GLY A 42 1.94 5.66 -5.05
C GLY A 42 2.75 6.84 -4.49
N ASP A 43 3.48 6.61 -3.40
CA ASP A 43 4.15 7.66 -2.61
C ASP A 43 5.55 8.07 -3.10
N GLY A 44 6.10 7.36 -4.07
CA GLY A 44 7.49 7.57 -4.48
C GLY A 44 7.72 8.77 -5.39
N TYR A 45 8.90 9.39 -5.27
CA TYR A 45 9.36 10.46 -6.16
C TYR A 45 10.83 10.24 -6.54
N LEU A 46 11.11 10.23 -7.84
CA LEU A 46 12.47 10.18 -8.38
C LEU A 46 12.88 11.57 -8.88
N ARG A 47 14.08 12.00 -8.48
CA ARG A 47 14.73 13.22 -8.95
C ARG A 47 16.09 12.90 -9.54
N ASN A 48 16.36 13.46 -10.71
CA ASN A 48 17.69 13.59 -11.28
C ASN A 48 17.71 14.87 -12.13
N ASP A 49 18.10 15.99 -11.53
CA ASP A 49 18.16 17.31 -12.19
C ASP A 49 19.59 17.72 -12.60
N GLY A 50 20.51 16.74 -12.62
CA GLY A 50 21.94 16.95 -12.85
C GLY A 50 22.71 17.47 -11.63
N ARG A 51 22.04 18.06 -10.63
CA ARG A 51 22.66 18.54 -9.38
C ARG A 51 22.35 17.65 -8.19
N ARG A 52 21.13 17.11 -8.13
CA ARG A 52 20.60 16.28 -7.07
C ARG A 52 20.02 15.01 -7.64
N ARG A 53 20.30 13.89 -6.96
CA ARG A 53 19.74 12.58 -7.24
C ARG A 53 19.10 12.07 -5.97
N GLU A 54 17.78 11.88 -6.01
CA GLU A 54 17.01 11.50 -4.83
C GLU A 54 15.90 10.52 -5.22
N LEU A 55 15.79 9.43 -4.47
CA LEU A 55 14.59 8.61 -4.38
C LEU A 55 13.94 8.93 -3.03
N ASP A 56 12.80 9.59 -3.07
CA ASP A 56 12.03 10.03 -1.90
C ASP A 56 10.79 9.18 -1.78
N ILE A 57 10.57 8.60 -0.59
CA ILE A 57 9.35 7.88 -0.24
C ILE A 57 8.83 8.52 1.05
N SER A 58 7.63 9.12 1.00
CA SER A 58 7.03 9.72 2.19
C SER A 58 5.52 9.79 2.10
N GLY A 59 4.86 9.62 3.25
CA GLY A 59 3.40 9.59 3.38
C GLY A 59 2.94 10.35 4.61
N GLY A 60 1.67 10.19 4.98
CA GLY A 60 1.10 10.93 6.12
C GLY A 60 1.82 10.62 7.42
N PHE A 61 1.90 11.58 8.35
CA PHE A 61 2.55 11.34 9.65
C PHE A 61 1.89 10.21 10.46
N GLU A 62 0.58 10.01 10.32
CA GLU A 62 -0.13 8.89 10.96
C GLU A 62 0.38 7.52 10.50
N GLU A 63 1.05 7.46 9.33
CA GLU A 63 1.59 6.22 8.76
C GLU A 63 3.00 5.91 9.26
N LYS A 64 3.53 6.64 10.25
CA LYS A 64 4.87 6.42 10.80
C LYS A 64 5.15 4.94 11.12
N ASP A 65 4.19 4.25 11.75
CA ASP A 65 4.34 2.82 12.10
C ASP A 65 4.46 1.93 10.85
N TYR A 66 3.78 2.28 9.76
CA TYR A 66 3.92 1.57 8.46
C TYR A 66 5.33 1.75 7.90
N TYR A 67 5.82 2.99 7.94
CA TYR A 67 7.15 3.32 7.44
C TYR A 67 8.24 2.62 8.24
N ASP A 68 8.19 2.69 9.57
CA ASP A 68 9.23 2.16 10.44
C ASP A 68 9.28 0.62 10.44
N ASN A 69 8.13 -0.04 10.47
CA ASN A 69 8.07 -1.49 10.66
C ASN A 69 7.98 -2.28 9.36
N HIS A 70 7.65 -1.64 8.23
CA HIS A 70 7.48 -2.33 6.95
C HIS A 70 8.28 -1.70 5.81
N ILE A 71 8.01 -0.44 5.46
CA ILE A 71 8.63 0.18 4.27
C ILE A 71 10.15 0.27 4.42
N VAL A 72 10.64 0.78 5.55
CA VAL A 72 12.09 0.95 5.77
C VAL A 72 12.81 -0.42 5.71
N PRO A 73 12.44 -1.43 6.50
CA PRO A 73 13.06 -2.76 6.40
C PRO A 73 12.99 -3.37 5.00
N LEU A 74 11.89 -3.18 4.28
CA LEU A 74 11.73 -3.67 2.91
C LEU A 74 12.73 -3.02 1.95
N PHE A 75 12.84 -1.69 1.98
CA PHE A 75 13.80 -0.97 1.14
C PHE A 75 15.26 -1.28 1.53
N GLU A 76 15.55 -1.42 2.83
CA GLU A 76 16.89 -1.82 3.29
C GLU A 76 17.28 -3.20 2.75
N ARG A 77 16.36 -4.17 2.73
CA ARG A 77 16.61 -5.49 2.13
C ARG A 77 16.78 -5.43 0.62
N VAL A 78 15.90 -4.72 -0.08
CA VAL A 78 15.91 -4.66 -1.56
C VAL A 78 17.17 -3.97 -2.07
N PHE A 79 17.58 -2.87 -1.46
CA PHE A 79 18.73 -2.09 -1.94
C PHE A 79 20.02 -2.37 -1.18
N ASN A 80 19.98 -3.20 -0.13
CA ASN A 80 21.11 -3.47 0.77
C ASN A 80 21.77 -2.18 1.31
N ILE A 81 20.94 -1.23 1.73
CA ILE A 81 21.37 0.06 2.29
C ILE A 81 20.76 0.26 3.67
N LYS A 82 21.41 1.06 4.50
CA LYS A 82 20.84 1.51 5.77
C LYS A 82 20.06 2.80 5.59
N ILE A 83 18.80 2.82 6.01
CA ILE A 83 17.88 3.94 5.86
C ILE A 83 17.61 4.56 7.24
N LYS A 84 17.56 5.89 7.27
CA LYS A 84 17.15 6.65 8.45
C LYS A 84 15.88 7.43 8.11
N PRO A 85 14.69 6.95 8.53
CA PRO A 85 13.46 7.70 8.34
C PRO A 85 13.45 8.97 9.20
N ARG A 86 12.72 9.99 8.75
CA ARG A 86 12.60 11.28 9.42
C ARG A 86 11.25 11.93 9.13
N PHE A 87 10.89 12.86 9.99
CA PHE A 87 9.77 13.77 9.75
C PHE A 87 10.22 14.96 8.88
N PHE A 88 9.42 15.30 7.88
CA PHE A 88 9.64 16.42 6.98
C PHE A 88 8.64 17.54 7.29
N SER A 89 9.02 18.43 8.21
CA SER A 89 8.16 19.51 8.73
C SER A 89 7.48 20.33 7.63
N HIS A 90 8.22 20.74 6.60
CA HIS A 90 7.73 21.58 5.50
C HIS A 90 6.56 20.97 4.69
N ARG A 91 6.43 19.65 4.69
CA ARG A 91 5.35 18.92 3.99
C ARG A 91 4.43 18.13 4.92
N ASN A 92 4.71 18.16 6.23
CA ASN A 92 3.99 17.38 7.25
C ASN A 92 3.91 15.86 6.92
N THR A 93 4.99 15.30 6.39
CA THR A 93 5.08 13.86 6.05
C THR A 93 6.17 13.15 6.83
N TYR A 94 6.08 11.83 6.89
CA TYR A 94 7.11 10.95 7.44
C TYR A 94 7.63 10.01 6.34
N GLY A 95 8.93 9.73 6.33
CA GLY A 95 9.53 8.86 5.33
C GLY A 95 11.05 8.97 5.25
N PHE A 96 11.64 8.74 4.08
CA PHE A 96 13.09 8.79 3.89
C PHE A 96 13.48 9.25 2.49
N VAL A 97 14.77 9.58 2.33
CA VAL A 97 15.37 9.92 1.04
C VAL A 97 16.64 9.09 0.85
N ILE A 98 16.71 8.34 -0.24
CA ILE A 98 17.89 7.62 -0.70
C ILE A 98 18.61 8.49 -1.74
N ARG A 99 19.92 8.63 -1.59
CA ARG A 99 20.80 9.37 -2.54
C ARG A 99 21.83 8.47 -3.21
N ASP A 100 21.69 7.16 -3.03
CA ASP A 100 22.52 6.18 -3.70
C ASP A 100 22.22 6.19 -5.20
N LYS A 101 23.28 6.34 -6.00
CA LYS A 101 23.16 6.49 -7.45
C LYS A 101 22.57 5.24 -8.10
N SER A 102 23.02 4.07 -7.67
CA SER A 102 22.64 2.79 -8.26
C SER A 102 21.18 2.46 -7.96
N ALA A 103 20.72 2.69 -6.73
CA ALA A 103 19.30 2.54 -6.39
C ALA A 103 18.38 3.44 -7.25
N ILE A 104 18.80 4.69 -7.50
CA ILE A 104 18.03 5.65 -8.30
C ILE A 104 18.01 5.25 -9.78
N GLU A 105 19.17 4.89 -10.33
CA GLU A 105 19.30 4.46 -11.73
C GLU A 105 18.56 3.14 -11.96
N PHE A 106 18.59 2.23 -10.98
CA PHE A 106 17.83 0.98 -11.04
C PHE A 106 16.32 1.22 -11.06
N MET A 107 15.78 2.03 -10.14
CA MET A 107 14.36 2.38 -10.16
C MET A 107 13.96 3.06 -11.47
N HIS A 108 14.82 3.90 -12.03
CA HIS A 108 14.59 4.48 -13.35
C HIS A 108 14.58 3.42 -14.46
N SER A 109 15.50 2.45 -14.44
CA SER A 109 15.55 1.35 -15.42
C SER A 109 14.33 0.42 -15.35
N LEU A 110 13.61 0.39 -14.22
CA LEU A 110 12.32 -0.31 -14.09
C LEU A 110 11.16 0.45 -14.74
N GLY A 111 11.42 1.62 -15.33
CA GLY A 111 10.45 2.41 -16.08
C GLY A 111 9.85 3.59 -15.30
N PHE A 112 10.33 3.88 -14.08
CA PHE A 112 9.82 5.02 -13.32
C PHE A 112 10.42 6.35 -13.81
N PRO A 113 9.61 7.37 -14.13
CA PRO A 113 10.10 8.63 -14.68
C PRO A 113 10.72 9.52 -13.59
N TYR A 114 11.72 10.33 -13.98
CA TYR A 114 12.17 11.44 -13.15
C TYR A 114 11.13 12.57 -13.16
N GLY A 115 10.95 13.23 -12.01
CA GLY A 115 10.09 14.41 -11.88
C GLY A 115 8.61 14.07 -11.71
N LYS A 116 7.73 14.86 -12.33
CA LYS A 116 6.27 14.71 -12.16
C LYS A 116 5.82 13.40 -12.81
N LYS A 117 5.27 12.49 -12.01
CA LYS A 117 4.82 11.16 -12.45
C LYS A 117 3.31 10.97 -12.47
N THR A 118 2.52 11.91 -11.95
CA THR A 118 1.07 11.77 -11.67
C THR A 118 0.26 11.25 -12.86
N LEU A 119 0.63 11.62 -14.09
CA LEU A 119 -0.07 11.23 -15.32
C LEU A 119 0.67 10.16 -16.13
N THR A 120 1.93 9.88 -15.81
CA THR A 120 2.84 9.10 -16.67
C THR A 120 3.34 7.80 -16.03
N VAL A 121 3.27 7.68 -14.69
CA VAL A 121 3.67 6.46 -13.98
C VAL A 121 2.92 5.24 -14.53
N SER A 122 3.59 4.12 -14.64
CA SER A 122 3.01 2.85 -15.11
C SER A 122 3.42 1.70 -14.20
N VAL A 123 2.74 0.57 -14.36
CA VAL A 123 3.22 -0.71 -13.83
C VAL A 123 4.51 -1.08 -14.59
N PRO A 124 5.61 -1.47 -13.91
CA PRO A 124 6.80 -1.98 -14.58
C PRO A 124 6.48 -3.19 -15.46
N GLU A 125 7.08 -3.27 -16.65
CA GLU A 125 6.77 -4.33 -17.62
C GLU A 125 7.06 -5.73 -17.06
N GLN A 126 8.10 -5.86 -16.24
CA GLN A 126 8.48 -7.09 -15.57
C GLN A 126 7.39 -7.60 -14.62
N VAL A 127 6.64 -6.71 -13.97
CA VAL A 127 5.48 -7.08 -13.15
C VAL A 127 4.29 -7.40 -14.05
N LEU A 128 4.05 -6.59 -15.09
CA LEU A 128 2.92 -6.75 -15.99
C LEU A 128 2.97 -8.09 -16.76
N GLN A 129 4.16 -8.54 -17.15
CA GLN A 129 4.39 -9.80 -17.85
C GLN A 129 4.52 -11.00 -16.91
N SER A 130 4.68 -10.78 -15.60
CA SER A 130 4.84 -11.87 -14.64
C SER A 130 3.67 -12.84 -14.67
N ARG A 131 4.00 -14.13 -14.54
CA ARG A 131 3.05 -15.23 -14.25
C ARG A 131 3.11 -15.66 -12.79
N ASP A 132 4.08 -15.17 -12.03
CA ASP A 132 4.19 -15.40 -10.60
C ASP A 132 3.20 -14.51 -9.86
N LEU A 133 2.26 -15.15 -9.16
CA LEU A 133 1.23 -14.46 -8.40
C LEU A 133 1.79 -13.69 -7.20
N ASP A 134 2.87 -14.12 -6.56
CA ASP A 134 3.43 -13.37 -5.42
C ASP A 134 3.99 -12.02 -5.90
N ILE A 135 4.71 -11.99 -7.03
CA ILE A 135 5.15 -10.72 -7.66
C ILE A 135 3.96 -9.78 -7.91
N ILE A 136 2.85 -10.32 -8.44
CA ILE A 136 1.65 -9.54 -8.74
C ILE A 136 0.99 -9.03 -7.44
N TYR A 137 0.78 -9.92 -6.46
CA TYR A 137 0.17 -9.58 -5.17
C TYR A 137 0.99 -8.53 -4.43
N ARG A 138 2.31 -8.65 -4.43
CA ARG A 138 3.20 -7.72 -3.73
C ARG A 138 3.24 -6.34 -4.37
N PHE A 139 3.23 -6.25 -5.70
CA PHE A 139 3.07 -4.96 -6.36
C PHE A 139 1.71 -4.32 -6.06
N ILE A 140 0.62 -5.09 -6.14
CA ILE A 140 -0.73 -4.61 -5.80
C ILE A 140 -0.78 -4.15 -4.34
N ARG A 141 -0.19 -4.91 -3.41
CA ARG A 141 -0.10 -4.54 -1.99
C ARG A 141 0.55 -3.17 -1.82
N GLY A 142 1.76 -2.98 -2.35
CA GLY A 142 2.50 -1.73 -2.21
C GLY A 142 1.72 -0.51 -2.72
N MET A 143 1.00 -0.68 -3.82
CA MET A 143 0.17 0.39 -4.41
C MET A 143 -1.08 0.69 -3.57
N PHE A 144 -1.78 -0.33 -3.08
CA PHE A 144 -2.99 -0.13 -2.29
C PHE A 144 -2.69 0.25 -0.83
N ASP A 145 -1.54 -0.13 -0.29
CA ASP A 145 -1.08 0.30 1.03
C ASP A 145 -0.62 1.76 1.06
N THR A 146 -0.32 2.36 -0.09
CA THR A 146 -0.03 3.80 -0.24
C THR A 146 -1.31 4.54 -0.65
N ASP A 147 -1.67 4.47 -1.93
CA ASP A 147 -2.77 5.24 -2.54
C ASP A 147 -4.16 4.60 -2.41
N GLY A 148 -4.23 3.32 -2.04
CA GLY A 148 -5.49 2.61 -1.85
C GLY A 148 -6.19 2.97 -0.54
N SER A 149 -7.43 2.50 -0.39
CA SER A 149 -8.18 2.65 0.86
C SER A 149 -9.12 1.49 1.10
N LEU A 150 -9.27 1.11 2.38
CA LEU A 150 -10.37 0.28 2.85
C LEU A 150 -11.39 1.19 3.54
N SER A 151 -12.58 1.27 2.94
CA SER A 151 -13.70 2.08 3.43
C SER A 151 -14.93 1.22 3.65
N PHE A 152 -15.91 1.75 4.37
CA PHE A 152 -17.14 1.03 4.69
C PHE A 152 -18.33 1.94 4.44
N ARG A 153 -19.31 1.47 3.67
CA ARG A 153 -20.53 2.20 3.38
C ARG A 153 -21.70 1.62 4.17
N LYS A 154 -22.70 2.47 4.44
CA LYS A 154 -24.03 2.01 4.83
C LYS A 154 -24.65 1.29 3.63
N ARG A 155 -25.44 0.25 3.86
CA ARG A 155 -26.22 -0.36 2.78
C ARG A 155 -27.53 0.41 2.69
N GLY A 156 -28.02 0.64 1.47
CA GLY A 156 -29.28 1.34 1.19
C GLY A 156 -30.24 0.47 0.40
N GLY A 157 -31.55 0.71 0.53
CA GLY A 157 -32.61 0.00 -0.18
C GLY A 157 -33.74 -0.44 0.75
N SER A 158 -34.96 -0.56 0.22
CA SER A 158 -36.18 -0.92 0.97
C SER A 158 -36.15 -2.31 1.61
N GLY A 159 -35.28 -3.21 1.12
CA GLY A 159 -35.12 -4.58 1.63
C GLY A 159 -34.10 -4.74 2.77
N TYR A 160 -33.46 -3.66 3.24
CA TYR A 160 -32.44 -3.75 4.30
C TYR A 160 -32.99 -3.33 5.66
N SER A 161 -32.57 -4.04 6.71
CA SER A 161 -32.93 -3.69 8.09
C SER A 161 -32.41 -2.31 8.49
N LYS A 162 -33.03 -1.71 9.51
CA LYS A 162 -32.61 -0.41 10.07
C LYS A 162 -31.14 -0.38 10.47
N SER A 163 -30.61 -1.52 10.91
CA SER A 163 -29.18 -1.67 11.27
C SER A 163 -28.24 -1.48 10.07
N TYR A 164 -28.58 -2.01 8.89
CA TYR A 164 -27.81 -1.85 7.65
C TYR A 164 -27.86 -0.42 7.10
N LEU A 165 -29.01 0.26 7.27
CA LEU A 165 -29.21 1.64 6.85
C LEU A 165 -28.43 2.64 7.72
N LYS A 166 -28.17 2.30 8.99
CA LYS A 166 -27.56 3.22 9.96
C LYS A 166 -26.05 2.98 10.18
N ARG A 167 -25.54 1.78 9.89
CA ARG A 167 -24.13 1.40 10.17
C ARG A 167 -23.33 1.10 8.91
N HIS A 168 -22.05 1.50 8.93
CA HIS A 168 -21.11 1.27 7.85
C HIS A 168 -20.60 -0.18 7.87
N THR A 169 -21.37 -1.06 7.25
CA THR A 169 -21.17 -2.52 7.30
C THR A 169 -20.62 -3.09 6.00
N TYR A 170 -20.73 -2.37 4.88
CA TYR A 170 -20.37 -2.86 3.55
C TYR A 170 -18.96 -2.42 3.17
N PRO A 171 -17.99 -3.34 3.10
CA PRO A 171 -16.60 -2.98 2.86
C PRO A 171 -16.34 -2.71 1.37
N ILE A 172 -15.43 -1.77 1.10
CA ILE A 172 -14.97 -1.42 -0.24
C ILE A 172 -13.48 -1.13 -0.16
N ILE A 173 -12.70 -1.92 -0.88
CA ILE A 173 -11.30 -1.60 -1.18
C ILE A 173 -11.31 -0.77 -2.47
N SER A 174 -10.68 0.39 -2.44
CA SER A 174 -10.67 1.29 -3.58
C SER A 174 -9.29 1.86 -3.85
N LEU A 175 -8.98 2.09 -5.12
CA LEU A 175 -7.81 2.78 -5.59
C LEU A 175 -8.25 3.85 -6.57
N GLY A 176 -7.67 5.05 -6.47
CA GLY A 176 -7.96 6.13 -7.41
C GLY A 176 -6.68 6.81 -7.86
N VAL A 177 -6.36 6.73 -9.16
CA VAL A 177 -5.12 7.25 -9.76
C VAL A 177 -5.42 8.14 -10.96
N CYS A 178 -4.50 9.05 -11.30
CA CYS A 178 -4.65 9.93 -12.47
C CYS A 178 -3.94 9.38 -13.71
N SER A 179 -2.92 8.53 -13.55
CA SER A 179 -2.26 7.88 -14.67
C SER A 179 -3.13 6.76 -15.24
N LYS A 180 -3.51 6.91 -16.51
CA LYS A 180 -4.24 5.89 -17.26
C LYS A 180 -3.41 4.61 -17.42
N ASN A 181 -2.09 4.72 -17.64
CA ASN A 181 -1.21 3.57 -17.80
C ASN A 181 -1.11 2.75 -16.51
N LEU A 182 -1.02 3.42 -15.35
CA LEU A 182 -1.04 2.73 -14.06
C LEU A 182 -2.39 2.06 -13.83
N TRP A 183 -3.49 2.76 -14.11
CA TRP A 183 -4.85 2.21 -13.94
C TRP A 183 -5.08 0.96 -14.82
N GLU A 184 -4.77 1.03 -16.12
CA GLU A 184 -4.92 -0.11 -17.04
C GLU A 184 -4.02 -1.28 -16.64
N GLY A 185 -2.77 -1.01 -16.26
CA GLY A 185 -1.84 -2.02 -15.74
C GLY A 185 -2.38 -2.70 -14.50
N THR A 186 -2.87 -1.95 -13.51
CA THR A 186 -3.48 -2.49 -12.29
C THR A 186 -4.73 -3.31 -12.58
N CYS A 187 -5.58 -2.89 -13.51
CA CYS A 187 -6.73 -3.68 -13.95
C CYS A 187 -6.29 -5.03 -14.55
N ARG A 188 -5.25 -5.03 -15.40
CA ARG A 188 -4.68 -6.28 -15.97
C ARG A 188 -4.14 -7.20 -14.91
N LEU A 189 -3.42 -6.66 -13.91
CA LEU A 189 -2.93 -7.44 -12.79
C LEU A 189 -4.08 -8.04 -11.97
N LEU A 190 -5.10 -7.25 -11.61
CA LEU A 190 -6.26 -7.74 -10.88
C LEU A 190 -7.04 -8.83 -11.64
N MET A 191 -7.17 -8.72 -12.96
CA MET A 191 -7.80 -9.79 -13.77
C MET A 191 -7.05 -11.13 -13.66
N LYS A 192 -5.70 -11.11 -13.55
CA LYS A 192 -4.90 -12.33 -13.36
C LYS A 192 -5.12 -13.01 -12.00
N THR A 193 -5.56 -12.27 -11.00
CA THR A 193 -5.72 -12.76 -9.63
C THR A 193 -7.09 -13.39 -9.33
N GLY A 194 -8.07 -13.19 -10.22
CA GLY A 194 -9.45 -13.62 -10.00
C GLY A 194 -10.30 -12.68 -9.12
N PHE A 195 -9.77 -11.54 -8.66
CA PHE A 195 -10.57 -10.54 -7.95
C PHE A 195 -11.68 -9.98 -8.84
N GLN A 196 -12.86 -9.83 -8.27
CA GLN A 196 -14.00 -9.17 -8.92
C GLN A 196 -13.98 -7.68 -8.57
N PHE A 197 -13.86 -6.81 -9.57
CA PHE A 197 -13.77 -5.38 -9.36
C PHE A 197 -14.63 -4.60 -10.35
N THR A 198 -14.96 -3.38 -9.97
CA THR A 198 -15.62 -2.41 -10.84
C THR A 198 -14.67 -1.28 -11.14
N VAL A 199 -14.84 -0.67 -12.31
CA VAL A 199 -14.09 0.51 -12.70
C VAL A 199 -15.01 1.68 -12.94
N SER A 200 -14.52 2.88 -12.65
CA SER A 200 -15.22 4.13 -12.96
C SER A 200 -14.18 5.24 -13.18
N TYR A 201 -14.64 6.39 -13.68
CA TYR A 201 -13.79 7.57 -13.84
C TYR A 201 -14.54 8.81 -13.39
N GLN A 202 -13.78 9.78 -12.91
CA GLN A 202 -14.25 11.11 -12.59
C GLN A 202 -13.66 12.07 -13.62
N GLN A 203 -14.53 12.86 -14.25
CA GLN A 203 -14.10 13.85 -15.24
C GLN A 203 -13.19 14.90 -14.60
N PRO A 204 -12.23 15.45 -15.36
CA PRO A 204 -11.40 16.54 -14.89
C PRO A 204 -12.26 17.78 -14.58
N ASN A 205 -11.75 18.64 -13.71
CA ASN A 205 -12.25 19.99 -13.49
C ASN A 205 -11.08 20.97 -13.41
N ASP A 206 -11.36 22.27 -13.27
CA ASP A 206 -10.34 23.33 -13.28
C ASP A 206 -9.17 23.09 -12.31
N ASN A 207 -9.42 22.35 -11.22
CA ASN A 207 -8.45 22.11 -10.16
C ASN A 207 -7.91 20.67 -10.14
N ASN A 208 -8.47 19.74 -10.91
CA ASN A 208 -8.16 18.32 -10.79
C ASN A 208 -8.11 17.61 -12.15
N HIS A 209 -7.08 16.78 -12.31
CA HIS A 209 -7.00 15.85 -13.43
C HIS A 209 -8.11 14.80 -13.38
N GLN A 210 -8.36 14.18 -14.54
CA GLN A 210 -9.20 12.99 -14.63
C GLN A 210 -8.68 11.93 -13.67
N LYS A 211 -9.59 11.32 -12.90
CA LYS A 211 -9.26 10.29 -11.91
C LYS A 211 -9.94 8.97 -12.27
N TYR A 212 -9.14 7.94 -12.49
CA TYR A 212 -9.60 6.58 -12.72
C TYR A 212 -9.71 5.84 -11.39
N LYS A 213 -10.80 5.09 -11.19
CA LYS A 213 -11.09 4.41 -9.93
C LYS A 213 -11.29 2.92 -10.17
N ILE A 214 -10.75 2.13 -9.26
CA ILE A 214 -10.98 0.68 -9.14
C ILE A 214 -11.62 0.45 -7.77
N GLU A 215 -12.69 -0.33 -7.72
CA GLU A 215 -13.35 -0.70 -6.46
C GLU A 215 -13.63 -2.21 -6.41
N LEU A 216 -13.09 -2.86 -5.38
CA LEU A 216 -13.41 -4.24 -4.98
C LEU A 216 -14.40 -4.15 -3.82
N ARG A 217 -15.63 -4.60 -4.06
CA ARG A 217 -16.74 -4.38 -3.13
C ARG A 217 -17.18 -5.68 -2.46
N GLY A 218 -17.63 -5.57 -1.22
CA GLY A 218 -18.29 -6.64 -0.47
C GLY A 218 -17.34 -7.57 0.28
N ASP A 219 -17.95 -8.35 1.18
CA ASP A 219 -17.25 -9.15 2.18
C ASP A 219 -16.28 -10.18 1.56
N ALA A 220 -16.67 -10.86 0.48
CA ALA A 220 -15.84 -11.88 -0.17
C ALA A 220 -14.54 -11.28 -0.74
N ASN A 221 -14.62 -10.14 -1.43
CA ASN A 221 -13.44 -9.47 -1.97
C ASN A 221 -12.47 -9.04 -0.88
N VAL A 222 -12.97 -8.46 0.21
CA VAL A 222 -12.12 -8.01 1.32
C VAL A 222 -11.49 -9.18 2.06
N ILE A 223 -12.21 -10.28 2.25
CA ILE A 223 -11.64 -11.47 2.89
C ILE A 223 -10.56 -12.09 1.98
N ASN A 224 -10.83 -12.25 0.69
CA ASN A 224 -9.83 -12.74 -0.27
C ASN A 224 -8.61 -11.82 -0.34
N TRP A 225 -8.81 -10.51 -0.26
CA TRP A 225 -7.71 -9.54 -0.21
C TRP A 225 -6.80 -9.79 0.98
N ILE A 226 -7.36 -9.92 2.19
CA ILE A 226 -6.58 -10.15 3.41
C ILE A 226 -5.80 -11.47 3.31
N ASN A 227 -6.40 -12.51 2.71
CA ASN A 227 -5.76 -13.81 2.61
C ASN A 227 -4.63 -13.85 1.57
N LEU A 228 -4.78 -13.18 0.42
CA LEU A 228 -3.86 -13.29 -0.72
C LEU A 228 -2.84 -12.15 -0.78
N ILE A 229 -3.23 -10.95 -0.38
CA ILE A 229 -2.44 -9.72 -0.55
C ILE A 229 -2.04 -9.17 0.82
N ASP A 230 -2.98 -9.11 1.76
CA ASP A 230 -2.85 -8.47 3.07
C ASP A 230 -2.65 -6.93 2.99
N PHE A 231 -2.89 -6.24 4.10
CA PHE A 231 -2.49 -4.83 4.27
C PHE A 231 -1.34 -4.77 5.26
N LYS A 232 -0.19 -4.25 4.82
CA LYS A 232 0.94 -3.98 5.72
C LYS A 232 0.86 -2.59 6.31
N ASN A 233 0.02 -1.71 5.76
CA ASN A 233 -0.34 -0.45 6.40
C ASN A 233 -1.31 -0.71 7.57
N PRO A 234 -0.89 -0.48 8.83
CA PRO A 234 -1.68 -0.82 10.00
C PRO A 234 -2.94 0.03 10.13
N ILE A 235 -2.98 1.24 9.54
CA ILE A 235 -4.20 2.04 9.51
C ILE A 235 -5.28 1.29 8.73
N LYS A 236 -4.94 0.76 7.55
CA LYS A 236 -5.87 0.03 6.67
C LYS A 236 -6.25 -1.32 7.29
N PHE A 237 -5.26 -2.05 7.81
CA PHE A 237 -5.48 -3.34 8.47
C PHE A 237 -6.35 -3.22 9.73
N ASN A 238 -6.15 -2.18 10.56
CA ASN A 238 -6.97 -1.94 11.74
C ASN A 238 -8.46 -1.74 11.39
N ARG A 239 -8.77 -1.07 10.27
CA ARG A 239 -10.17 -0.94 9.84
C ARG A 239 -10.79 -2.30 9.54
N PHE A 240 -10.03 -3.21 8.90
CA PHE A 240 -10.46 -4.58 8.70
C PHE A 240 -10.68 -5.30 10.03
N LEU A 241 -9.73 -5.21 10.98
CA LEU A 241 -9.86 -5.85 12.29
C LEU A 241 -11.09 -5.37 13.07
N ILE A 242 -11.35 -4.07 13.10
CA ILE A 242 -12.54 -3.48 13.73
C ILE A 242 -13.80 -4.02 13.06
N TRP A 243 -13.85 -3.99 11.73
CA TRP A 243 -15.00 -4.50 10.99
C TRP A 243 -15.22 -6.01 11.16
N LYS A 244 -14.14 -6.80 11.21
CA LYS A 244 -14.17 -8.25 11.46
C LYS A 244 -14.72 -8.54 12.85
N LYS A 245 -14.27 -7.79 13.87
CA LYS A 245 -14.65 -7.98 15.28
C LYS A 245 -16.08 -7.52 15.58
N PHE A 246 -16.44 -6.33 15.10
CA PHE A 246 -17.69 -5.67 15.49
C PHE A 246 -18.78 -5.72 14.43
N GLY A 247 -18.47 -6.16 13.21
CA GLY A 247 -19.41 -6.23 12.10
C GLY A 247 -19.61 -4.91 11.33
N PHE A 248 -19.04 -3.80 11.80
CA PHE A 248 -19.11 -2.48 11.19
C PHE A 248 -17.84 -1.68 11.52
N MET A 249 -17.61 -0.59 10.79
CA MET A 249 -16.48 0.32 11.02
C MET A 249 -16.98 1.77 11.08
N PRO A 250 -16.88 2.47 12.22
CA PRO A 250 -17.21 3.90 12.26
C PRO A 250 -16.42 4.72 11.23
N PRO A 251 -17.02 5.76 10.63
CA PRO A 251 -16.31 6.63 9.69
C PRO A 251 -15.29 7.51 10.44
N GLU A 252 -14.33 8.08 9.71
CA GLU A 252 -13.46 9.17 10.19
C GLU A 252 -12.63 8.87 11.45
N LEU A 253 -12.32 7.60 11.71
CA LEU A 253 -11.46 7.22 12.83
C LEU A 253 -9.98 7.45 12.50
N THR A 254 -9.31 8.23 13.37
CA THR A 254 -7.84 8.35 13.41
C THR A 254 -7.19 7.03 13.80
N TYR A 255 -5.91 6.83 13.44
CA TYR A 255 -5.17 5.63 13.81
C TYR A 255 -5.15 5.38 15.35
N LYS A 256 -4.99 6.46 16.14
CA LYS A 256 -5.04 6.39 17.61
C LYS A 256 -6.41 5.91 18.14
N GLN A 257 -7.51 6.36 17.55
CA GLN A 257 -8.85 5.91 17.95
C GLN A 257 -9.09 4.45 17.56
N GLN A 258 -8.59 4.01 16.40
CA GLN A 258 -8.68 2.62 15.97
C GLN A 258 -7.98 1.68 16.97
N ASN A 259 -6.75 2.03 17.39
CA ASN A 259 -6.03 1.26 18.41
C ASN A 259 -6.77 1.22 19.75
N LYS A 260 -7.37 2.34 20.19
CA LYS A 260 -8.20 2.35 21.41
C LYS A 260 -9.44 1.46 21.29
N ILE A 261 -10.10 1.40 20.13
CA ILE A 261 -11.24 0.51 19.89
C ILE A 261 -10.78 -0.96 19.96
N LEU A 262 -9.67 -1.30 19.30
CA LEU A 262 -9.14 -2.66 19.29
C LEU A 262 -8.71 -3.11 20.69
N GLY A 263 -8.10 -2.22 21.47
CA GLY A 263 -7.73 -2.43 22.87
C GLY A 263 -8.87 -2.31 23.88
N GLY A 264 -10.13 -2.09 23.44
CA GLY A 264 -11.30 -2.01 24.32
C GLY A 264 -11.48 -0.71 25.09
N GLY A 265 -10.61 0.29 24.88
CA GLY A 265 -10.69 1.59 25.54
C GLY A 265 -11.77 2.53 24.97
N ILE A 266 -12.33 2.22 23.80
CA ILE A 266 -13.48 2.94 23.21
C ILE A 266 -14.49 1.93 22.66
N ASN A 267 -15.77 2.09 23.01
CA ASN A 267 -16.84 1.33 22.38
C ASN A 267 -17.15 1.92 20.98
N PRO A 268 -16.99 1.18 19.88
CA PRO A 268 -17.22 1.70 18.53
C PRO A 268 -18.68 2.11 18.27
N ASN A 269 -19.64 1.65 19.09
CA ASN A 269 -21.02 2.09 19.02
C ASN A 269 -21.19 3.57 19.42
N ALA A 270 -20.25 4.15 20.19
CA ALA A 270 -20.32 5.54 20.62
C ALA A 270 -20.25 6.56 19.47
N TYR A 271 -19.79 6.14 18.28
CA TYR A 271 -19.72 6.96 17.07
C TYR A 271 -21.03 7.02 16.27
N TYR A 272 -22.11 6.41 16.78
CA TYR A 272 -23.42 6.43 16.14
C TYR A 272 -24.43 7.08 17.11
N PRO A 273 -25.23 8.06 16.64
CA PRO A 273 -26.19 8.77 17.49
C PRO A 273 -27.31 7.85 17.99
N ASP A 274 -27.71 6.89 17.15
CA ASP A 274 -28.67 5.88 17.53
C ASP A 274 -27.95 4.80 18.35
N LYS A 275 -28.33 4.66 19.63
CA LYS A 275 -28.11 3.42 20.39
C LYS A 275 -29.03 2.34 19.83
N LEU A 276 -28.75 1.87 18.61
CA LEU A 276 -29.33 0.66 18.10
C LEU A 276 -28.84 -0.47 19.00
N SER A 277 -29.67 -0.86 19.97
CA SER A 277 -29.56 -2.16 20.60
C SER A 277 -29.50 -3.20 19.48
N ASP A 278 -28.64 -4.21 19.60
CA ASP A 278 -28.61 -5.38 18.72
C ASP A 278 -29.89 -6.23 18.82
N LYS A 279 -31.06 -5.64 19.11
CA LYS A 279 -32.37 -6.26 19.30
C LYS A 279 -32.78 -7.17 18.13
N GLU A 280 -32.23 -6.96 16.94
CA GLU A 280 -32.47 -7.82 15.77
C GLU A 280 -31.40 -8.91 15.55
N ASN A 281 -30.37 -9.01 16.41
CA ASN A 281 -29.23 -9.95 16.29
C ASN A 281 -28.48 -9.92 14.93
N ILE A 282 -28.65 -8.86 14.13
CA ILE A 282 -28.15 -8.79 12.74
C ILE A 282 -26.63 -8.68 12.71
N ILE A 283 -26.05 -7.82 13.53
CA ILE A 283 -24.59 -7.63 13.60
C ILE A 283 -23.91 -8.91 14.12
N PRO A 284 -24.37 -9.53 15.23
CA PRO A 284 -23.89 -10.85 15.63
C PRO A 284 -23.97 -11.89 14.50
N THR A 285 -25.07 -11.92 13.74
CA THR A 285 -25.24 -12.86 12.62
C THR A 285 -24.26 -12.59 11.48
N LEU A 286 -24.04 -11.33 11.12
CA LEU A 286 -23.04 -10.92 10.13
C LEU A 286 -21.63 -11.35 10.54
N VAL A 287 -21.25 -11.09 11.80
CA VAL A 287 -19.96 -11.50 12.33
C VAL A 287 -19.82 -13.01 12.24
N LYS A 288 -20.82 -13.79 12.69
CA LYS A 288 -20.81 -15.26 12.55
C LYS A 288 -20.65 -15.71 11.10
N LYS A 289 -21.40 -15.13 10.16
CA LYS A 289 -21.31 -15.46 8.73
C LYS A 289 -19.91 -15.17 8.17
N ARG A 290 -19.32 -14.02 8.51
CA ARG A 290 -17.96 -13.64 8.09
C ARG A 290 -16.91 -14.58 8.65
N LEU A 291 -16.99 -14.89 9.94
CA LEU A 291 -16.08 -15.84 10.58
C LEU A 291 -16.14 -17.22 9.92
N LYS A 292 -17.35 -17.69 9.55
CA LYS A 292 -17.50 -18.94 8.78
C LYS A 292 -16.83 -18.88 7.42
N VAL A 293 -16.96 -17.77 6.69
CA VAL A 293 -16.27 -17.59 5.38
C VAL A 293 -14.74 -17.59 5.56
N ILE A 294 -14.24 -16.90 6.58
CA ILE A 294 -12.80 -16.87 6.89
C ILE A 294 -12.29 -18.27 7.22
N GLN A 295 -12.97 -19.00 8.12
CA GLN A 295 -12.63 -20.38 8.49
C GLN A 295 -12.63 -21.32 7.29
N ASN A 296 -13.63 -21.20 6.42
CA ASN A 296 -13.70 -22.00 5.20
C ASN A 296 -12.49 -21.70 4.30
N LEU A 297 -12.13 -20.44 4.09
CA LEU A 297 -10.99 -20.07 3.26
C LEU A 297 -9.65 -20.54 3.86
N GLU A 298 -9.48 -20.43 5.17
CA GLU A 298 -8.31 -20.95 5.89
C GLU A 298 -8.17 -22.48 5.72
N SER A 299 -9.29 -23.21 5.58
CA SER A 299 -9.26 -24.66 5.34
C SER A 299 -8.83 -25.08 3.93
N PHE A 300 -8.84 -24.16 2.96
CA PHE A 300 -8.39 -24.40 1.58
C PHE A 300 -6.94 -23.98 1.34
N ILE A 301 -6.30 -23.32 2.30
CA ILE A 301 -4.88 -22.97 2.22
C ILE A 301 -4.10 -24.18 2.73
N PRO A 302 -3.19 -24.77 1.94
CA PRO A 302 -2.28 -25.80 2.43
C PRO A 302 -1.58 -25.28 3.67
N LYS A 303 -1.67 -26.02 4.79
CA LYS A 303 -0.79 -25.75 5.93
C LYS A 303 0.57 -26.30 5.55
N ASP A 304 1.50 -25.40 5.27
CA ASP A 304 2.93 -25.72 5.21
C ASP A 304 3.40 -26.35 6.52
#